data_AF-A0A6B2LLI2-F1
#
_entry.id   AF-A0A6B2LLI2-F1
#
_cell.length_a   1.000
_cell.length_b   1.000
_cell.length_c   1.000
_cell.angle_alpha   90.00
_cell.angle_beta   90.00
_cell.angle_gamma   90.00
#
_symmetry.space_group_name_H-M   'P 1'
#
loop_
_entity.id
_entity.type
_entity.pdbx_description
1 polymer ?
#
loop_
_entity_poly.entity_id
_entity_poly.type
_entity_poly.pdbx_seq_one_letter_code
_entity_poly.pdbx_strand_id
1 'polypeptide(L)'
;MIETERSYVNSLKILEESFITPLKSKELLPPLLLSQIFSCIPELASVHAGLLGKLEEGLKPAVWTTPVGEIFLDALRPLEEQGLYSRYVSNYEEAMEALGKAQKSRGFVAFLDLTFSNPRITQSKLENYLIMPIQRMPRYNLLFRELLSSTPQEAQDYPSLTHTSKTLQNLSTSINT
;
A
#
# COMPACT_ATOMS: atom_id res chain seq x y z
N MET A 1 -11.50 9.87 1.08
CA MET A 1 -10.04 9.71 0.88
C MET A 1 -9.33 9.20 2.13
N ILE A 2 -9.37 9.94 3.24
CA ILE A 2 -8.54 9.61 4.43
C ILE A 2 -8.96 8.28 5.06
N GLU A 3 -10.26 8.00 5.15
CA GLU A 3 -10.76 6.71 5.67
C GLU A 3 -10.29 5.51 4.84
N THR A 4 -10.22 5.66 3.52
CA THR A 4 -9.76 4.59 2.62
C THR A 4 -8.25 4.40 2.72
N GLU A 5 -7.48 5.45 3.04
CA GLU A 5 -6.05 5.35 3.36
C GLU A 5 -5.82 4.71 4.73
N ARG A 6 -6.59 5.12 5.75
CA ARG A 6 -6.54 4.51 7.08
C ARG A 6 -6.80 3.00 7.02
N SER A 7 -7.79 2.60 6.24
CA SER A 7 -8.12 1.19 6.04
C SER A 7 -6.99 0.44 5.33
N TYR A 8 -6.35 1.07 4.34
CA TYR A 8 -5.23 0.47 3.60
C TYR A 8 -3.97 0.33 4.46
N VAL A 9 -3.56 1.39 5.18
CA VAL A 9 -2.44 1.36 6.12
C VAL A 9 -2.67 0.31 7.21
N ASN A 10 -3.90 0.22 7.74
CA ASN A 10 -4.24 -0.81 8.72
C ASN A 10 -4.08 -2.22 8.15
N SER A 11 -4.48 -2.47 6.90
CA SER A 11 -4.25 -3.75 6.23
C SER A 11 -2.77 -4.07 6.05
N LEU A 12 -1.93 -3.10 5.68
CA LEU A 12 -0.48 -3.29 5.58
C LEU A 12 0.16 -3.56 6.95
N LYS A 13 -0.32 -2.88 8.00
CA LYS A 13 0.12 -3.11 9.37
C LYS A 13 -0.25 -4.52 9.85
N ILE A 14 -1.46 -4.99 9.53
CA ILE A 14 -1.88 -6.37 9.82
C ILE A 14 -0.95 -7.36 9.11
N LEU A 15 -0.62 -7.14 7.83
CA LEU A 15 0.35 -7.96 7.11
C LEU A 15 1.69 -8.05 7.85
N GLU A 16 2.22 -6.92 8.33
CA GLU A 16 3.49 -6.89 9.03
C GLU A 16 3.47 -7.55 10.41
N GLU A 17 2.48 -7.20 11.24
CA GLU A 17 2.40 -7.63 12.64
C GLU A 17 1.85 -9.06 12.78
N SER A 18 0.91 -9.45 11.94
CA SER A 18 0.20 -10.74 12.07
C SER A 18 0.74 -11.81 11.14
N PHE A 19 1.44 -11.46 10.06
CA PHE A 19 2.02 -12.43 9.12
C PHE A 19 3.55 -12.37 9.08
N ILE A 20 4.14 -11.26 8.66
CA ILE A 20 5.59 -11.17 8.42
C ILE A 20 6.39 -11.42 9.70
N THR A 21 6.09 -10.69 10.77
CA THR A 21 6.85 -10.79 12.04
C THR A 21 6.74 -12.20 12.66
N PRO A 22 5.53 -12.79 12.81
CA PRO A 22 5.40 -14.15 13.30
C PRO A 22 6.08 -15.20 12.42
N LEU A 23 5.96 -15.10 11.10
CA LEU A 23 6.59 -16.05 10.16
C LEU A 23 8.12 -16.00 10.24
N LYS A 24 8.71 -14.81 10.41
CA LYS A 24 10.16 -14.65 10.69
C LYS A 24 10.54 -15.27 12.03
N SER A 25 9.84 -14.91 13.10
CA SER A 25 10.19 -15.33 14.46
C SER A 25 10.08 -16.84 14.71
N LYS A 26 9.12 -17.49 14.04
CA LYS A 26 8.87 -18.93 14.16
C LYS A 26 9.61 -19.77 13.11
N GLU A 27 10.34 -19.11 12.21
CA GLU A 27 11.08 -19.74 11.11
C GLU A 27 10.22 -20.72 10.29
N LEU A 28 8.93 -20.39 10.12
CA LEU A 28 7.95 -21.28 9.46
C LEU A 28 8.17 -21.38 7.94
N LEU A 29 8.90 -20.42 7.38
CA LEU A 29 9.28 -20.37 5.97
C LEU A 29 10.77 -20.02 5.84
N PRO A 30 11.46 -20.53 4.81
CA PRO A 30 12.79 -20.07 4.47
C PRO A 30 12.81 -18.55 4.23
N PRO A 31 13.86 -17.82 4.66
CA PRO A 31 13.95 -16.37 4.48
C PRO A 31 13.76 -15.92 3.02
N LEU A 32 14.28 -16.71 2.07
CA LEU A 32 14.10 -16.45 0.65
C LEU A 32 12.62 -16.48 0.24
N LEU A 33 11.91 -17.53 0.63
CA LEU A 33 10.49 -17.71 0.29
C LEU A 33 9.63 -16.61 0.93
N LEU A 34 9.97 -16.22 2.17
CA LEU A 34 9.33 -15.10 2.85
C LEU A 34 9.57 -13.78 2.09
N SER A 35 10.80 -13.51 1.67
CA SER A 35 11.14 -12.31 0.91
C SER A 35 10.45 -12.27 -0.46
N GLN A 36 10.26 -13.42 -1.11
CA GLN A 36 9.52 -13.53 -2.37
C GLN A 36 8.02 -13.22 -2.17
N ILE A 37 7.39 -13.74 -1.12
CA ILE A 37 5.96 -13.53 -0.85
C ILE A 37 5.66 -12.07 -0.50
N PHE A 38 6.47 -11.47 0.37
CA PHE A 38 6.17 -10.14 0.93
C PHE A 38 6.90 -8.98 0.24
N SER A 39 7.97 -9.25 -0.51
CA SER A 39 8.73 -8.25 -1.28
C SER A 39 9.01 -6.98 -0.45
N CYS A 40 8.66 -5.81 -1.00
CA CYS A 40 8.80 -4.50 -0.37
C CYS A 40 7.54 -4.00 0.38
N ILE A 41 6.68 -4.91 0.88
CA ILE A 41 5.51 -4.51 1.70
C ILE A 41 5.89 -3.64 2.90
N PRO A 42 6.93 -3.95 3.70
CA PRO A 42 7.30 -3.11 4.84
C PRO A 42 7.64 -1.67 4.44
N GLU A 43 8.37 -1.49 3.33
CA GLU A 43 8.72 -0.18 2.79
C GLU A 43 7.48 0.57 2.31
N LEU A 44 6.57 -0.11 1.61
CA LEU A 44 5.27 0.46 1.22
C LEU A 44 4.46 0.86 2.46
N ALA A 45 4.37 0.00 3.48
CA ALA A 45 3.66 0.29 4.73
C ALA A 45 4.21 1.54 5.41
N SER A 46 5.53 1.70 5.47
CA SER A 46 6.18 2.88 6.05
C SER A 46 5.82 4.16 5.28
N VAL A 47 5.85 4.14 3.95
CA VAL A 47 5.52 5.32 3.14
C VAL A 47 4.05 5.71 3.32
N HIS A 48 3.15 4.73 3.26
CA HIS A 48 1.71 4.98 3.43
C HIS A 48 1.32 5.41 4.84
N ALA A 49 1.99 4.90 5.87
CA ALA A 49 1.82 5.38 7.23
C ALA A 49 2.23 6.85 7.37
N GLY A 50 3.33 7.26 6.71
CA GLY A 50 3.75 8.66 6.65
C GLY A 50 2.75 9.56 5.94
N LEU A 51 2.21 9.11 4.79
CA LEU A 51 1.13 9.81 4.07
C LEU A 51 -0.10 9.98 4.96
N LEU A 52 -0.58 8.92 5.60
CA LEU A 52 -1.73 8.98 6.50
C LEU A 52 -1.50 9.97 7.64
N GLY A 53 -0.32 9.96 8.26
CA GLY A 53 0.03 10.91 9.33
C GLY A 53 -0.10 12.36 8.89
N LYS A 54 0.46 12.71 7.72
CA LYS A 54 0.34 14.07 7.15
C LYS A 54 -1.12 14.43 6.82
N LEU A 55 -1.91 13.48 6.31
CA LEU A 55 -3.33 13.69 6.01
C LEU A 55 -4.16 13.91 7.29
N GLU A 56 -3.87 13.17 8.36
CA GLU A 56 -4.54 13.30 9.66
C GLU A 56 -4.15 14.58 10.40
N GLU A 57 -2.91 15.05 10.22
CA GLU A 57 -2.48 16.36 10.73
C GLU A 57 -3.25 17.51 10.08
N GLY A 58 -3.50 17.44 8.78
CA GLY A 58 -4.32 18.41 8.05
C GLY A 58 -5.75 18.50 8.59
N LEU A 59 -6.35 17.38 9.01
CA LEU A 59 -7.73 17.33 9.53
C LEU A 59 -7.94 18.07 10.86
N LYS A 60 -6.87 18.49 11.54
CA LYS A 60 -6.99 19.19 12.82
C LYS A 60 -7.61 20.58 12.58
N PRO A 61 -8.60 21.03 13.40
CA PRO A 61 -9.46 22.20 13.13
C PRO A 61 -8.78 23.58 12.93
N ALA A 62 -7.45 23.65 13.01
CA ALA A 62 -6.69 24.90 12.94
C ALA A 62 -5.49 24.86 11.96
N VAL A 63 -5.27 23.79 11.20
CA VAL A 63 -3.97 23.54 10.54
C VAL A 63 -4.05 23.01 9.10
N TRP A 64 -5.20 23.04 8.41
CA TRP A 64 -5.20 22.73 6.97
C TRP A 64 -4.62 23.89 6.16
N THR A 65 -3.31 24.10 6.27
CA THR A 65 -2.55 25.11 5.53
C THR A 65 -1.85 24.51 4.31
N THR A 66 -1.65 23.19 4.30
CA THR A 66 -0.93 22.49 3.24
C THR A 66 -1.92 21.96 2.20
N PRO A 67 -1.78 22.32 0.91
CA PRO A 67 -2.59 21.76 -0.16
C PRO A 67 -2.48 20.22 -0.21
N VAL A 68 -3.57 19.51 -0.50
CA VAL A 68 -3.57 18.04 -0.47
C VAL A 68 -2.66 17.47 -1.57
N GLY A 69 -2.55 18.16 -2.71
CA GLY A 69 -1.63 17.76 -3.77
C GLY A 69 -0.18 17.72 -3.28
N GLU A 70 0.26 18.72 -2.51
CA GLU A 70 1.62 18.78 -1.96
C GLU A 70 1.90 17.62 -0.99
N ILE A 71 0.93 17.29 -0.14
CA ILE A 71 1.05 16.15 0.80
C ILE A 71 1.28 14.84 0.04
N PHE A 72 0.55 14.63 -1.06
CA PHE A 72 0.72 13.44 -1.89
C PHE A 72 2.01 13.45 -2.71
N LEU A 73 2.41 14.59 -3.30
CA LEU A 73 3.69 14.68 -4.02
C LEU A 73 4.87 14.29 -3.13
N ASP A 74 4.88 14.78 -1.90
CA ASP A 74 5.89 14.40 -0.91
C ASP A 74 5.89 12.90 -0.60
N ALA A 75 4.72 12.27 -0.54
CA ALA A 75 4.60 10.84 -0.27
C ALA A 75 4.90 9.96 -1.49
N LEU A 76 4.63 10.45 -2.70
CA LEU A 76 4.89 9.74 -3.95
C LEU A 76 6.36 9.78 -4.34
N ARG A 77 7.10 10.82 -3.95
CA ARG A 77 8.53 10.97 -4.30
C ARG A 77 9.38 9.75 -3.90
N PRO A 78 9.33 9.23 -2.66
CA PRO A 78 10.05 8.00 -2.31
C PRO A 78 9.58 6.77 -3.10
N LEU A 79 8.28 6.69 -3.44
CA LEU A 79 7.73 5.57 -4.22
C LEU A 79 8.27 5.54 -5.65
N GLU A 80 8.43 6.72 -6.25
CA GLU A 80 9.01 6.91 -7.58
C GLU A 80 10.52 6.71 -7.59
N GLU A 81 11.25 7.39 -6.70
CA GLU A 81 12.73 7.33 -6.63
C GLU A 81 13.25 5.91 -6.33
N GLN A 82 12.56 5.17 -5.47
CA GLN A 82 12.94 3.80 -5.12
C GLN A 82 12.24 2.75 -5.99
N GLY A 83 11.35 3.16 -6.89
CA GLY A 83 10.59 2.26 -7.76
C GLY A 83 9.78 1.21 -7.00
N LEU A 84 9.31 1.51 -5.78
CA LEU A 84 8.73 0.51 -4.86
C LEU A 84 7.51 -0.17 -5.47
N TYR A 85 6.63 0.58 -6.12
CA TYR A 85 5.45 0.01 -6.77
C TYR A 85 5.79 -0.81 -8.00
N SER A 86 6.74 -0.38 -8.83
CA SER A 86 7.20 -1.15 -9.98
C SER A 86 7.83 -2.48 -9.54
N ARG A 87 8.70 -2.45 -8.52
CA ARG A 87 9.29 -3.64 -7.89
C ARG A 87 8.23 -4.56 -7.27
N TYR A 88 7.21 -4.00 -6.63
CA TYR A 88 6.15 -4.79 -6.03
C TYR A 88 5.33 -5.52 -7.10
N VAL A 89 4.91 -4.81 -8.15
CA VAL A 89 4.09 -5.40 -9.21
C VAL A 89 4.87 -6.42 -10.03
N SER A 90 6.13 -6.12 -10.39
CA SER A 90 6.95 -7.08 -11.14
C SER A 90 7.22 -8.37 -10.38
N ASN A 91 7.29 -8.30 -9.04
CA ASN A 91 7.42 -9.47 -8.18
C ASN A 91 6.07 -10.17 -7.88
N TYR A 92 4.93 -9.60 -8.24
CA TYR A 92 3.63 -10.09 -7.76
C TYR A 92 3.33 -11.52 -8.23
N GLU A 93 3.63 -11.86 -9.49
CA GLU A 93 3.45 -13.22 -10.00
C GLU A 93 4.33 -14.23 -9.24
N GLU A 94 5.60 -13.89 -9.05
CA GLU A 94 6.54 -14.71 -8.26
C GLU A 94 6.09 -14.85 -6.81
N ALA A 95 5.52 -13.80 -6.21
CA ALA A 95 4.94 -13.84 -4.87
C ALA A 95 3.76 -14.82 -4.77
N MET A 96 2.88 -14.86 -5.78
CA MET A 96 1.76 -15.80 -5.82
C MET A 96 2.24 -17.25 -5.96
N GLU A 97 3.25 -17.50 -6.79
CA GLU A 97 3.86 -18.82 -6.90
C GLU A 97 4.55 -19.25 -5.60
N ALA A 98 5.30 -18.35 -4.98
CA ALA A 98 5.97 -18.57 -3.70
C ALA A 98 4.94 -18.87 -2.59
N LEU A 99 3.82 -18.16 -2.58
CA LEU A 99 2.71 -18.43 -1.66
C LEU A 99 2.12 -19.83 -1.89
N GLY A 100 1.88 -20.22 -3.15
CA GLY A 100 1.42 -21.56 -3.48
C GLY A 100 2.40 -22.67 -3.06
N LYS A 101 3.71 -22.41 -3.13
CA LYS A 101 4.75 -23.31 -2.58
C LYS A 101 4.68 -23.37 -1.05
N ALA A 102 4.54 -22.23 -0.37
CA ALA A 102 4.42 -22.13 1.08
C ALA A 102 3.19 -22.89 1.61
N GLN A 103 2.06 -22.82 0.89
CA GLN A 103 0.81 -23.53 1.23
C GLN A 103 0.92 -25.07 1.16
N LYS A 104 2.02 -25.64 0.64
CA LYS A 104 2.31 -27.08 0.75
C LYS A 104 2.82 -27.49 2.14
N SER A 105 3.33 -26.53 2.91
CA SER A 105 3.78 -26.76 4.29
C SER A 105 2.60 -26.79 5.25
N ARG A 106 2.39 -27.92 5.94
CA ARG A 106 1.36 -28.04 6.98
C ARG A 106 1.52 -27.00 8.09
N GLY A 107 2.76 -26.66 8.45
CA GLY A 107 3.04 -25.65 9.47
C GLY A 107 2.60 -24.26 9.04
N PHE A 108 2.80 -23.92 7.76
CA PHE A 108 2.36 -22.64 7.21
C PHE A 108 0.83 -22.57 7.08
N VAL A 109 0.18 -23.65 6.62
CA VAL A 109 -1.29 -23.71 6.54
C VAL A 109 -1.92 -23.58 7.94
N ALA A 110 -1.44 -24.34 8.92
CA ALA A 110 -1.92 -24.23 10.30
C ALA A 110 -1.70 -22.83 10.89
N PHE A 111 -0.59 -22.17 10.53
CA PHE A 111 -0.36 -20.78 10.90
C PHE A 111 -1.37 -19.83 10.26
N LEU A 112 -1.66 -19.98 8.97
CA LEU A 112 -2.67 -19.18 8.28
C LEU A 112 -4.05 -19.37 8.91
N ASP A 113 -4.47 -20.61 9.16
CA ASP A 113 -5.77 -20.92 9.76
C ASP A 113 -5.91 -20.27 11.15
N LEU A 114 -4.88 -20.39 11.99
CA LEU A 114 -4.85 -19.72 13.29
C LEU A 114 -4.90 -18.20 13.15
N THR A 115 -4.15 -17.64 12.19
CA THR A 115 -4.11 -16.19 11.98
C THR A 115 -5.48 -15.68 11.52
N PHE A 116 -6.12 -16.33 10.54
CA PHE A 116 -7.45 -15.96 10.06
C PHE A 116 -8.58 -16.16 11.08
N SER A 117 -8.36 -16.96 12.12
CA SER A 117 -9.32 -17.06 13.25
C SER A 117 -9.37 -15.80 14.13
N ASN A 118 -8.36 -14.92 14.02
CA ASN A 118 -8.31 -13.69 14.81
C ASN A 118 -9.29 -12.65 14.24
N PRO A 119 -10.24 -12.12 15.06
CA PRO A 119 -11.21 -11.12 14.61
C PRO A 119 -10.61 -9.82 14.06
N ARG A 120 -9.34 -9.52 14.34
CA ARG A 120 -8.63 -8.36 13.78
C ARG A 120 -8.28 -8.55 12.30
N ILE A 121 -8.24 -9.78 11.80
CA ILE A 121 -7.94 -10.05 10.40
C ILE A 121 -9.20 -9.80 9.57
N THR A 122 -9.10 -8.86 8.66
CA THR A 122 -10.23 -8.35 7.86
C THR A 122 -10.40 -9.09 6.54
N GLN A 123 -9.38 -9.82 6.08
CA GLN A 123 -9.42 -10.59 4.85
C GLN A 123 -9.49 -12.09 5.12
N SER A 124 -10.17 -12.83 4.24
CA SER A 124 -10.29 -14.28 4.33
C SER A 124 -9.08 -15.06 3.78
N LYS A 125 -8.19 -14.37 3.05
CA LYS A 125 -7.08 -14.94 2.30
C LYS A 125 -5.88 -14.00 2.31
N LEU A 126 -4.67 -14.54 2.25
CA LEU A 126 -3.44 -13.73 2.26
C LEU A 126 -3.26 -13.00 0.92
N GLU A 127 -3.63 -13.67 -0.16
CA GLU A 127 -3.73 -13.16 -1.53
C GLU A 127 -4.53 -11.84 -1.58
N ASN A 128 -5.62 -11.73 -0.81
CA ASN A 128 -6.45 -10.53 -0.77
C ASN A 128 -5.73 -9.33 -0.14
N TYR A 129 -4.77 -9.57 0.75
CA TYR A 129 -3.90 -8.51 1.26
C TYR A 129 -2.80 -8.16 0.25
N LEU A 130 -2.19 -9.16 -0.37
CA LEU A 130 -1.08 -8.98 -1.32
C LEU A 130 -1.50 -8.26 -2.61
N ILE A 131 -2.77 -8.38 -3.03
CA ILE A 131 -3.27 -7.64 -4.21
C ILE A 131 -3.56 -6.15 -3.91
N MET A 132 -3.66 -5.74 -2.62
CA MET A 132 -4.10 -4.38 -2.27
C MET A 132 -3.18 -3.27 -2.79
N PRO A 133 -1.83 -3.37 -2.76
CA PRO A 133 -0.97 -2.35 -3.34
C PRO A 133 -1.22 -2.15 -4.84
N ILE A 134 -1.38 -3.22 -5.61
CA ILE A 134 -1.68 -3.15 -7.04
C ILE A 134 -3.01 -2.42 -7.28
N GLN A 135 -4.01 -2.68 -6.44
CA GLN A 135 -5.32 -2.01 -6.50
C GLN A 135 -5.29 -0.56 -6.00
N ARG A 136 -4.27 -0.17 -5.21
CA ARG A 136 -4.19 1.18 -4.62
C ARG A 136 -3.89 2.25 -5.66
N MET A 137 -2.99 1.98 -6.60
CA MET A 137 -2.59 2.95 -7.64
C MET A 137 -3.77 3.36 -8.54
N PRO A 138 -4.59 2.45 -9.11
CA PRO A 138 -5.77 2.83 -9.88
C PRO A 138 -6.77 3.68 -9.07
N ARG A 139 -6.94 3.37 -7.78
CA ARG A 139 -7.85 4.15 -6.90
C ARG A 139 -7.36 5.58 -6.71
N TYR A 140 -6.06 5.82 -6.59
CA TYR A 140 -5.53 7.17 -6.53
C TYR A 140 -5.74 7.93 -7.84
N ASN A 141 -5.56 7.31 -9.00
CA ASN A 141 -5.86 7.97 -10.27
C ASN A 141 -7.32 8.43 -10.36
N LEU A 142 -8.28 7.57 -9.96
CA LEU A 142 -9.69 7.92 -9.94
C LEU A 142 -9.97 9.07 -8.98
N LEU A 143 -9.44 8.99 -7.77
CA LEU A 143 -9.62 10.01 -6.74
C LEU A 143 -9.07 11.38 -7.17
N PHE A 144 -7.86 11.42 -7.73
CA PHE A 144 -7.24 12.69 -8.15
C PHE A 144 -7.94 13.29 -9.37
N ARG A 145 -8.46 12.45 -10.27
CA ARG A 145 -9.31 12.91 -11.37
C ARG A 145 -10.59 13.57 -10.86
N GLU A 146 -11.26 12.97 -9.88
CA GLU A 146 -12.48 13.51 -9.26
C GLU A 146 -12.21 14.79 -8.44
N LEU A 147 -11.07 14.84 -7.73
CA LEU A 147 -10.62 16.03 -7.01
C LEU A 147 -10.37 17.19 -7.99
N LEU A 148 -9.65 16.95 -9.09
CA LEU A 148 -9.41 17.96 -10.11
C LEU A 148 -10.69 18.45 -10.78
N SER A 149 -11.63 17.57 -11.11
CA SER A 149 -12.92 17.99 -11.71
C SER A 149 -13.78 18.82 -10.77
N SER A 150 -13.55 18.70 -9.45
CA SER A 150 -14.31 19.41 -8.42
C SER A 150 -13.59 20.64 -7.86
N THR A 151 -12.37 20.93 -8.33
CA THR A 151 -11.54 22.04 -7.84
C THR A 151 -11.42 23.13 -8.91
N PRO A 152 -11.79 24.39 -8.61
CA PRO A 152 -11.60 25.51 -9.53
C PRO A 152 -10.12 25.69 -9.93
N GLN A 153 -9.86 26.15 -11.15
CA GLN A 153 -8.50 26.32 -11.66
C GLN A 153 -7.70 27.39 -10.91
N GLU A 154 -8.41 28.34 -10.30
CA GLU A 154 -7.87 29.44 -9.49
C GLU A 154 -7.57 29.02 -8.06
N ALA A 155 -7.98 27.81 -7.65
CA ALA A 155 -7.69 27.31 -6.31
C ALA A 155 -6.19 27.09 -6.13
N GLN A 156 -5.68 27.44 -4.94
CA GLN A 156 -4.27 27.30 -4.59
C GLN A 156 -3.74 25.86 -4.78
N ASP A 157 -4.59 24.85 -4.60
CA ASP A 157 -4.21 23.43 -4.71
C ASP A 157 -4.30 22.88 -6.14
N TYR A 158 -4.88 23.62 -7.09
CA TYR A 158 -5.06 23.13 -8.46
C TYR A 158 -3.75 22.73 -9.16
N PRO A 159 -2.65 23.50 -9.05
CA PRO A 159 -1.36 23.11 -9.63
C PRO A 159 -0.78 21.83 -9.01
N SER A 160 -0.82 21.71 -7.68
CA SER A 160 -0.32 20.55 -6.94
C SER A 160 -1.16 19.30 -7.20
N LEU A 161 -2.48 19.42 -7.28
CA LEU A 161 -3.37 18.33 -7.69
C LEU A 161 -3.07 17.85 -9.11
N THR A 162 -2.84 18.79 -10.04
CA THR A 162 -2.54 18.46 -11.45
C THR A 162 -1.21 17.71 -11.56
N HIS A 163 -0.19 18.19 -10.85
CA HIS A 163 1.10 17.53 -10.79
C HIS A 163 0.98 16.13 -10.19
N THR A 164 0.29 16.00 -9.05
CA THR A 164 0.07 14.71 -8.39
C THR A 164 -0.61 13.71 -9.31
N SER A 165 -1.68 14.14 -10.01
CA SER A 165 -2.40 13.28 -10.96
C SER A 165 -1.48 12.79 -12.08
N LYS A 166 -0.58 13.63 -12.59
CA LYS A 166 0.39 13.25 -13.62
C LYS A 166 1.42 12.26 -13.08
N THR A 167 1.95 12.47 -11.88
CA THR A 167 2.89 11.55 -11.23
C THR A 167 2.27 10.18 -11.00
N LEU A 168 1.01 10.13 -10.52
CA LEU A 168 0.26 8.87 -10.34
C LEU A 168 0.04 8.13 -11.66
N GLN A 169 -0.24 8.85 -12.74
CA GLN A 169 -0.42 8.28 -14.06
C GLN A 169 0.90 7.71 -14.62
N ASN A 170 2.01 8.42 -14.42
CA ASN A 170 3.34 7.92 -14.78
C ASN A 170 3.68 6.63 -14.03
N LEU A 171 3.51 6.62 -12.70
CA LEU A 171 3.71 5.42 -11.88
C LEU A 171 2.84 4.25 -12.35
N SER A 172 1.58 4.52 -12.70
CA SER A 172 0.66 3.48 -13.18
C SER A 172 1.06 2.95 -14.57
N THR A 173 1.64 3.78 -15.42
CA THR A 173 2.12 3.38 -16.76
C THR A 173 3.39 2.55 -16.63
N SER A 174 4.31 2.93 -15.74
CA SER A 174 5.51 2.16 -15.41
C SER A 174 5.23 0.79 -14.79
N ILE A 175 4.03 0.60 -14.23
CA ILE A 175 3.56 -0.68 -13.70
C ILE A 175 3.00 -1.60 -14.81
N ASN A 176 2.48 -1.03 -15.90
CA ASN A 176 1.82 -1.76 -16.99
C ASN A 176 2.74 -2.02 -18.21
N THR A 177 4.04 -1.69 -18.12
CA THR A 177 5.04 -1.86 -19.18
C THR A 177 6.05 -2.92 -18.75
#